data_AF-A0A932J1L1-F1
#
_entry.id   AF-A0A932J1L1-F1
#
_cell.length_a   1.000
_cell.length_b   1.000
_cell.length_c   1.000
_cell.angle_alpha   90.00
_cell.angle_beta   90.00
_cell.angle_gamma   90.00
#
_symmetry.space_group_name_H-M   'P 1'
#
loop_
_entity.id
_entity.type
_entity.pdbx_description
1 polymer ?
#
loop_
_entity_poly.entity_id
_entity_poly.type
_entity_poly.pdbx_seq_one_letter_code
_entity_poly.pdbx_strand_id
1 'polypeptide(L)'
;MLQSNHQSGLQHSLSTLQLWGIAVGLVISGEYFGWSYGWASAGTIGFAITAVFIALMYSTFIFSFTELTTAIPHAGGPFAYAKRAFGPTGGYLAGAATLVEFVFAPPAIALAIGAYLNVQFPEIPAKYAALGAYLIFMTLNIVGVQIAA
;
A
#
# COMPACT_ATOMS: atom_id res chain seq x y z
N MET A 1 35.92 26.86 14.02
CA MET A 1 34.46 27.04 14.03
C MET A 1 33.84 25.80 13.39
N LEU A 2 33.49 24.79 14.20
CA LEU A 2 32.87 23.56 13.72
C LEU A 2 31.37 23.80 13.62
N GLN A 3 30.84 23.97 12.41
CA GLN A 3 29.41 23.98 12.17
C GLN A 3 28.87 22.56 12.39
N SER A 4 28.16 22.36 13.50
CA SER A 4 27.32 21.20 13.73
C SER A 4 26.15 21.26 12.75
N ASN A 5 26.24 20.51 11.65
CA ASN A 5 25.13 20.21 10.76
C ASN A 5 24.02 19.55 11.60
N HIS A 6 23.02 20.32 12.03
CA HIS A 6 21.77 19.78 12.51
C HIS A 6 21.05 19.19 11.30
N GLN A 7 21.26 17.89 11.06
CA GLN A 7 20.37 17.14 10.20
C GLN A 7 19.01 17.14 10.88
N SER A 8 18.08 17.93 10.34
CA SER A 8 16.66 17.90 10.71
C SER A 8 16.08 16.56 10.28
N GLY A 9 16.38 15.51 11.03
CA GLY A 9 15.81 14.18 10.86
C GLY A 9 14.45 14.12 11.54
N LEU A 10 13.48 13.50 10.87
CA LEU A 10 12.19 13.15 11.47
C LEU A 10 12.43 12.36 12.77
N GLN A 11 11.73 12.74 13.84
CA GLN A 11 11.83 12.02 15.11
C GLN A 11 11.30 10.59 14.91
N HIS A 12 12.07 9.60 15.35
CA HIS A 12 11.68 8.20 15.29
C HIS A 12 10.62 7.90 16.36
N SER A 13 9.38 8.33 16.10
CA SER A 13 8.25 8.31 17.06
C SER A 13 7.39 7.05 16.98
N LEU A 14 7.56 6.23 15.92
CA LEU A 14 6.77 5.03 15.71
C LEU A 14 7.37 3.83 16.45
N SER A 15 6.57 3.25 17.34
CA SER A 15 6.87 1.97 17.98
C SER A 15 6.61 0.78 17.04
N THR A 16 7.21 -0.36 17.34
CA THR A 16 7.03 -1.61 16.57
C THR A 16 5.56 -2.02 16.45
N LEU A 17 4.76 -1.84 17.50
CA LEU A 17 3.33 -2.17 17.48
C LEU A 17 2.54 -1.22 16.57
N GLN A 18 2.89 0.06 16.54
CA GLN A 18 2.26 1.02 15.62
C GLN A 18 2.61 0.70 14.18
N LEU A 19 3.87 0.36 13.88
CA LEU A 19 4.30 -0.06 12.55
C LEU A 19 3.57 -1.32 12.09
N TRP A 20 3.47 -2.33 12.97
CA TRP A 20 2.70 -3.54 12.69
C TRP A 20 1.23 -3.24 12.44
N GLY A 21 0.61 -2.40 13.26
CA GLY A 21 -0.81 -2.02 13.13
C GLY A 21 -1.10 -1.31 11.81
N ILE A 22 -0.22 -0.39 11.38
CA ILE A 22 -0.33 0.29 10.08
C ILE A 22 -0.21 -0.75 8.96
N ALA A 23 0.80 -1.63 9.00
CA ALA A 23 1.02 -2.63 7.97
C ALA A 23 -0.16 -3.61 7.83
N VAL A 24 -0.68 -4.13 8.95
CA VAL A 24 -1.82 -5.04 8.94
C VAL A 24 -3.11 -4.35 8.48
N GLY A 25 -3.34 -3.11 8.93
CA GLY A 25 -4.51 -2.33 8.52
C GLY A 25 -4.54 -2.07 7.01
N LEU A 26 -3.38 -1.78 6.40
CA LEU A 26 -3.27 -1.62 4.96
C LEU A 26 -3.66 -2.91 4.21
N VAL A 27 -3.20 -4.07 4.66
CA VAL A 27 -3.46 -5.36 3.99
C VAL A 27 -4.94 -5.78 4.11
N ILE A 28 -5.51 -5.78 5.31
CA ILE A 28 -6.88 -6.28 5.54
C ILE A 28 -7.91 -5.49 4.72
N SER A 29 -7.67 -4.19 4.51
CA SER A 29 -8.60 -3.31 3.78
C SER A 29 -8.85 -3.75 2.34
N GLY A 30 -7.83 -4.30 1.65
CA GLY A 30 -7.94 -4.73 0.26
C GLY A 30 -8.49 -6.15 0.09
N GLU A 31 -8.19 -7.03 1.05
CA GLU A 31 -8.52 -8.46 0.97
C GLU A 31 -10.04 -8.72 0.95
N TYR A 32 -10.84 -8.00 1.75
CA TYR A 32 -12.27 -8.31 1.89
C TYR A 32 -13.06 -8.26 0.56
N PHE A 33 -12.69 -7.36 -0.35
CA PHE A 33 -13.25 -7.29 -1.70
C PHE A 33 -12.81 -8.47 -2.58
N GLY A 34 -11.50 -8.74 -2.59
CA GLY A 34 -10.90 -9.79 -3.42
C GLY A 34 -11.42 -11.18 -3.06
N TRP A 35 -11.68 -11.45 -1.79
CA TRP A 35 -12.21 -12.72 -1.32
C TRP A 35 -13.64 -12.96 -1.77
N SER A 36 -14.52 -11.96 -1.60
CA SER A 36 -15.93 -12.06 -2.01
C SER A 36 -16.05 -12.33 -3.51
N TYR A 37 -15.29 -11.59 -4.32
CA TYR A 37 -15.26 -11.78 -5.78
C TYR A 37 -14.58 -13.10 -6.19
N GLY A 38 -13.45 -13.44 -5.58
CA GLY A 38 -12.68 -14.64 -5.87
C GLY A 38 -13.48 -15.91 -5.59
N TRP A 39 -14.22 -15.94 -4.48
CA TRP A 39 -15.10 -17.08 -4.18
C TRP A 39 -16.26 -17.17 -5.18
N ALA A 40 -16.90 -16.05 -5.51
CA ALA A 40 -17.97 -16.03 -6.50
C ALA A 40 -17.51 -16.51 -7.89
N SER A 41 -16.26 -16.20 -8.28
CA SER A 41 -15.73 -16.55 -9.59
C SER A 41 -15.13 -17.96 -9.67
N ALA A 42 -14.42 -18.42 -8.64
CA ALA A 42 -13.65 -19.66 -8.67
C ALA A 42 -14.29 -20.83 -7.89
N GLY A 43 -15.34 -20.55 -7.10
CA GLY A 43 -15.93 -21.51 -6.17
C GLY A 43 -14.96 -21.87 -5.03
N THR A 44 -15.43 -22.66 -4.07
CA THR A 44 -14.68 -22.92 -2.82
C THR A 44 -13.34 -23.61 -3.05
N ILE A 45 -13.30 -24.65 -3.89
CA ILE A 45 -12.08 -25.43 -4.12
C ILE A 45 -11.10 -24.66 -5.00
N GLY A 46 -11.58 -24.03 -6.07
CA GLY A 46 -10.74 -23.21 -6.95
C GLY A 46 -10.10 -22.06 -6.17
N PHE A 47 -10.90 -21.35 -5.37
CA PHE A 47 -10.40 -20.27 -4.53
C PHE A 47 -9.41 -20.75 -3.47
N ALA A 48 -9.63 -21.91 -2.84
CA ALA A 48 -8.70 -22.48 -1.85
C ALA A 48 -7.32 -22.80 -2.47
N ILE A 49 -7.30 -23.40 -3.67
CA ILE A 49 -6.05 -23.70 -4.39
C ILE A 49 -5.31 -22.41 -4.73
N THR A 50 -6.03 -21.41 -5.27
CA THR A 50 -5.44 -20.10 -5.59
C THR A 50 -4.90 -19.41 -4.34
N ALA A 51 -5.65 -19.42 -3.23
CA ALA A 51 -5.23 -18.80 -1.97
C ALA A 51 -3.94 -19.44 -1.44
N VAL A 52 -3.83 -20.77 -1.43
CA VAL A 52 -2.61 -21.47 -0.99
C VAL A 52 -1.42 -21.13 -1.89
N PHE A 53 -1.62 -21.11 -3.21
CA PHE A 53 -0.56 -20.77 -4.16
C PHE A 53 -0.05 -19.33 -3.96
N ILE A 54 -0.96 -18.36 -3.84
CA ILE A 54 -0.62 -16.96 -3.60
C ILE A 54 0.03 -16.78 -2.22
N ALA A 55 -0.45 -17.47 -1.18
CA ALA A 55 0.15 -17.44 0.15
C ALA A 55 1.60 -17.96 0.13
N LEU A 56 1.88 -19.04 -0.60
CA LEU A 56 3.25 -19.55 -0.77
C LEU A 56 4.15 -18.53 -1.47
N MET A 57 3.66 -17.95 -2.57
CA MET A 57 4.38 -16.92 -3.33
C MET A 57 4.67 -15.68 -2.49
N TYR A 58 3.70 -15.19 -1.72
CA TYR A 58 3.90 -14.03 -0.84
C TYR A 58 4.80 -14.35 0.35
N SER A 59 4.78 -15.59 0.87
CA SER A 59 5.68 -15.99 1.94
C SER A 59 7.14 -15.90 1.52
N THR A 60 7.48 -16.39 0.33
CA THR A 60 8.86 -16.27 -0.20
C THR A 60 9.22 -14.81 -0.46
N PHE A 61 8.30 -14.05 -1.05
CA PHE A 61 8.47 -12.61 -1.29
C PHE A 61 8.76 -11.82 0.00
N ILE A 62 7.98 -12.05 1.07
CA ILE A 62 8.14 -11.38 2.36
C ILE A 62 9.51 -11.67 2.97
N PHE A 63 10.00 -12.92 2.92
CA PHE A 63 11.33 -13.24 3.44
C PHE A 63 12.45 -12.57 2.65
N SER A 64 12.36 -12.57 1.31
CA SER A 64 13.32 -11.83 0.49
C SER A 64 13.30 -10.34 0.81
N PHE A 65 12.13 -9.71 0.93
CA PHE A 65 12.01 -8.30 1.30
C PHE A 65 12.54 -7.99 2.71
N THR A 66 12.38 -8.93 3.65
CA THR A 66 12.90 -8.79 5.01
C THR A 66 14.44 -8.77 5.02
N GLU A 67 15.08 -9.66 4.26
CA GLU A 67 16.54 -9.67 4.10
C GLU A 67 17.04 -8.37 3.46
N LEU A 68 16.36 -7.90 2.41
CA LEU A 68 16.72 -6.64 1.74
C LEU A 68 16.55 -5.42 2.66
N THR A 69 15.49 -5.38 3.46
CA THR A 69 15.20 -4.26 4.39
C THR A 69 16.21 -4.19 5.52
N THR A 70 16.69 -5.34 6.01
CA THR A 70 17.74 -5.38 7.04
C THR A 70 19.14 -5.06 6.46
N ALA A 71 19.41 -5.47 5.22
CA ALA A 71 20.68 -5.18 4.53
C ALA A 71 20.79 -3.72 4.03
N ILE A 72 19.66 -3.09 3.67
CA ILE A 72 19.59 -1.73 3.15
C ILE A 72 18.56 -0.94 3.97
N PRO A 73 18.91 -0.49 5.20
CA PRO A 73 18.00 0.22 6.09
C PRO A 73 17.82 1.68 5.66
N HIS A 74 17.29 1.88 4.45
CA HIS A 74 17.03 3.18 3.85
C HIS A 74 15.54 3.29 3.53
N ALA A 75 14.93 4.44 3.85
CA ALA A 75 13.51 4.74 3.60
C ALA A 75 13.09 4.84 2.11
N GLY A 76 13.82 4.20 1.19
CA GLY A 76 13.56 4.23 -0.26
C GLY A 76 12.86 2.99 -0.83
N GLY A 77 12.63 1.95 -0.01
CA GLY A 77 11.86 0.77 -0.41
C GLY A 77 12.38 0.07 -1.68
N PRO A 78 11.49 -0.43 -2.57
CA PRO A 78 11.87 -1.14 -3.80
C PRO A 78 12.81 -0.34 -4.71
N PHE A 79 12.66 0.98 -4.76
CA PHE A 79 13.56 1.86 -5.52
C PHE A 79 15.01 1.75 -5.01
N ALA A 80 15.21 1.80 -3.69
CA ALA A 80 16.55 1.71 -3.10
C ALA A 80 17.19 0.34 -3.37
N TYR A 81 16.40 -0.73 -3.30
CA TYR A 81 16.86 -2.10 -3.53
C TYR A 81 17.24 -2.31 -5.00
N ALA A 82 16.36 -1.91 -5.93
CA ALA A 82 16.59 -2.04 -7.36
C ALA A 82 17.75 -1.14 -7.84
N LYS A 83 17.87 0.07 -7.28
CA LYS A 83 19.01 0.95 -7.58
C LYS A 83 20.34 0.35 -7.12
N ARG A 84 20.35 -0.32 -5.96
CA ARG A 84 21.54 -0.99 -5.42
C ARG A 84 21.94 -2.22 -6.24
N ALA A 85 20.97 -3.01 -6.66
CA ALA A 85 21.21 -4.26 -7.39
C ALA A 85 21.46 -4.05 -8.90
N PHE A 86 20.71 -3.15 -9.55
CA PHE A 86 20.67 -3.01 -11.01
C PHE A 86 21.09 -1.62 -11.51
N GLY A 87 21.57 -0.75 -10.62
CA GLY A 87 22.02 0.60 -10.99
C GLY A 87 20.88 1.58 -11.28
N PRO A 88 21.20 2.74 -11.89
CA PRO A 88 20.24 3.84 -12.07
C PRO A 88 19.00 3.48 -12.88
N THR A 89 19.13 2.64 -13.91
CA THR A 89 18.02 2.22 -14.77
C THR A 89 17.03 1.33 -14.03
N GLY A 90 17.51 0.33 -13.30
CA GLY A 90 16.64 -0.53 -12.47
C GLY A 90 15.98 0.25 -11.34
N GLY A 91 16.71 1.19 -10.73
CA GLY A 91 16.14 2.15 -9.78
C GLY A 91 14.99 2.95 -10.40
N TYR A 92 15.20 3.56 -11.57
CA TYR A 92 14.17 4.33 -12.27
C TYR A 92 12.92 3.50 -12.57
N LEU A 93 13.08 2.28 -13.11
CA LEU A 93 11.95 1.40 -13.41
C LEU A 93 11.14 1.03 -12.16
N ALA A 94 11.82 0.64 -11.09
CA ALA A 94 11.17 0.32 -9.82
C ALA A 94 10.45 1.55 -9.24
N GLY A 95 11.09 2.71 -9.24
CA GLY A 95 10.50 3.96 -8.77
C GLY A 95 9.27 4.37 -9.60
N ALA A 96 9.35 4.27 -10.92
CA ALA A 96 8.23 4.56 -11.82
C ALA A 96 7.05 3.61 -11.58
N ALA A 97 7.32 2.30 -11.42
CA ALA A 97 6.28 1.32 -11.10
C ALA A 97 5.60 1.64 -9.76
N THR A 98 6.37 1.97 -8.72
CA THR A 98 5.84 2.38 -7.41
C THR A 98 5.02 3.67 -7.49
N LEU A 99 5.42 4.66 -8.29
CA LEU A 99 4.62 5.86 -8.51
C LEU A 99 3.28 5.53 -9.16
N VAL A 100 3.28 4.67 -10.18
CA VAL A 100 2.04 4.20 -10.82
C VAL A 100 1.14 3.51 -9.80
N GLU A 101 1.68 2.58 -9.01
CA GLU A 101 0.95 1.90 -7.93
C GLU A 101 0.27 2.90 -6.97
N PHE A 102 1.01 3.89 -6.48
CA PHE A 102 0.47 4.89 -5.56
C PHE A 102 -0.53 5.86 -6.20
N VAL A 103 -0.44 6.12 -7.50
CA VAL A 103 -1.44 6.93 -8.22
C VAL A 103 -2.77 6.19 -8.36
N PHE A 104 -2.74 4.87 -8.58
CA PHE A 104 -3.94 4.07 -8.78
C PHE A 104 -4.57 3.56 -7.47
N ALA A 105 -3.83 3.50 -6.37
CA ALA A 105 -4.35 3.01 -5.10
C ALA A 105 -5.53 3.85 -4.53
N PRO A 106 -5.46 5.19 -4.41
CA PRO A 106 -6.57 5.98 -3.86
C PRO A 106 -7.88 5.90 -4.67
N PRO A 107 -7.85 6.00 -6.02
CA PRO A 107 -9.04 5.78 -6.83
C PRO A 107 -9.63 4.37 -6.65
N ALA A 108 -8.80 3.33 -6.60
CA ALA A 108 -9.27 1.95 -6.43
C ALA A 108 -10.01 1.76 -5.09
N ILE A 109 -9.45 2.29 -4.00
CA ILE A 109 -10.07 2.25 -2.67
C ILE A 109 -11.39 3.05 -2.66
N ALA A 110 -11.41 4.23 -3.30
CA ALA A 110 -12.62 5.04 -3.37
C ALA A 110 -13.75 4.34 -4.14
N LEU A 111 -13.44 3.66 -5.24
CA LEU A 111 -14.40 2.84 -6.00
C LEU A 111 -14.94 1.68 -5.15
N ALA A 112 -14.07 1.00 -4.41
CA ALA A 112 -14.46 -0.06 -3.48
C ALA A 112 -15.45 0.47 -2.42
N ILE A 113 -15.14 1.60 -1.79
CA ILE A 113 -16.05 2.24 -0.80
C ILE A 113 -17.39 2.60 -1.44
N GLY A 114 -17.38 3.19 -2.63
CA GLY A 114 -18.61 3.54 -3.35
C GLY A 114 -19.49 2.33 -3.65
N ALA A 115 -18.87 1.20 -4.05
CA ALA A 115 -19.59 -0.06 -4.26
C ALA A 115 -20.17 -0.61 -2.94
N TYR A 116 -19.43 -0.58 -1.83
CA TYR A 116 -19.97 -1.00 -0.53
C TYR A 116 -21.15 -0.14 -0.08
N LEU A 117 -21.02 1.18 -0.19
CA LEU A 117 -22.09 2.10 0.20
C LEU A 117 -23.34 1.90 -0.64
N ASN A 118 -23.21 1.57 -1.93
CA ASN A 118 -24.36 1.28 -2.77
C ASN A 118 -25.05 -0.04 -2.40
N VAL A 119 -24.31 -1.07 -1.97
CA VAL A 119 -24.92 -2.31 -1.44
C VAL A 119 -25.76 -2.03 -0.19
N GLN A 120 -25.26 -1.17 0.70
CA GLN A 120 -25.96 -0.85 1.95
C GLN A 120 -27.06 0.21 1.80
N PHE A 121 -26.86 1.16 0.88
CA PHE A 121 -27.76 2.27 0.57
C PHE A 121 -27.97 2.34 -0.96
N PRO A 122 -28.86 1.50 -1.52
CA PRO A 122 -29.07 1.40 -2.97
C PRO A 122 -29.49 2.71 -3.65
N GLU A 123 -30.08 3.64 -2.89
CA GLU A 123 -30.50 4.95 -3.38
C GLU A 123 -29.33 5.89 -3.71
N ILE A 124 -28.14 5.64 -3.15
CA ILE A 124 -26.94 6.43 -3.44
C ILE A 124 -26.17 5.74 -4.56
N PRO A 125 -26.06 6.36 -5.76
CA PRO A 125 -25.31 5.74 -6.85
C PRO A 125 -23.83 5.62 -6.49
N ALA A 126 -23.26 4.43 -6.69
CA ALA A 126 -21.87 4.09 -6.33
C ALA A 126 -20.84 5.12 -6.84
N LYS A 127 -21.07 5.67 -8.04
CA LYS A 127 -20.21 6.69 -8.65
C LYS A 127 -20.09 7.96 -7.80
N TYR A 128 -21.21 8.46 -7.26
CA TYR A 128 -21.20 9.69 -6.45
C TYR A 128 -20.59 9.43 -5.07
N ALA A 129 -20.90 8.27 -4.47
CA ALA A 129 -20.28 7.85 -3.21
C ALA A 129 -18.76 7.69 -3.34
N ALA A 130 -18.28 7.05 -4.42
CA ALA A 130 -16.86 6.91 -4.72
C ALA A 130 -16.18 8.27 -4.95
N LEU A 131 -16.80 9.17 -5.71
CA LEU A 131 -16.26 10.52 -5.94
C LEU A 131 -16.13 11.30 -4.62
N GLY A 132 -17.15 11.24 -3.75
CA GLY A 132 -17.13 11.87 -2.44
C GLY A 132 -16.00 11.31 -1.55
N ALA A 133 -15.90 9.98 -1.47
CA ALA A 133 -14.83 9.31 -0.73
C ALA A 133 -13.44 9.70 -1.28
N TYR A 134 -13.27 9.72 -2.61
CA TYR A 134 -12.03 10.11 -3.26
C TYR A 134 -11.60 11.52 -2.87
N LEU A 135 -12.51 12.51 -2.93
CA LEU A 135 -12.21 13.89 -2.54
C LEU A 135 -11.83 14.01 -1.07
N ILE A 136 -12.51 13.28 -0.17
CA ILE A 136 -12.19 13.25 1.26
C ILE A 136 -10.79 12.68 1.49
N PHE A 137 -10.50 11.49 0.96
CA PHE A 137 -9.19 10.86 1.15
C PHE A 137 -8.06 11.64 0.48
N MET A 138 -8.28 12.20 -0.69
CA MET A 138 -7.30 13.07 -1.34
C MET A 138 -6.98 14.28 -0.47
N THR A 139 -8.00 14.94 0.08
CA THR A 139 -7.80 16.09 0.98
C THR A 139 -7.05 15.69 2.25
N LEU A 140 -7.42 14.56 2.87
CA LEU A 140 -6.72 14.02 4.04
C LEU A 140 -5.26 13.68 3.72
N ASN A 141 -4.97 13.11 2.55
CA ASN A 141 -3.60 12.83 2.12
C ASN A 141 -2.79 14.11 1.92
N ILE A 142 -3.37 15.14 1.28
CA ILE A 142 -2.70 16.44 1.08
C ILE A 142 -2.39 17.09 2.43
N VAL A 143 -3.37 17.14 3.34
CA VAL A 143 -3.19 17.71 4.68
C VAL A 143 -2.19 16.89 5.50
N GLY A 144 -2.25 15.57 5.41
CA GLY A 144 -1.32 14.67 6.10
C GLY A 144 0.14 14.90 5.69
N VAL A 145 0.39 15.11 4.39
CA VAL A 145 1.73 15.45 3.90
C VAL A 145 2.19 16.80 4.44
N GLN A 146 1.32 17.80 4.53
CA GLN A 146 1.67 19.13 5.07
C GLN A 146 1.98 19.12 6.57
N ILE A 147 1.35 18.22 7.33
CA ILE A 147 1.63 18.07 8.77
C ILE A 147 2.94 17.29 9.01
N ALA A 148 3.29 16.37 8.09
CA ALA A 148 4.47 15.52 8.20
C ALA A 148 5.76 16.12 7.61
N ALA A 149 5.65 17.12 6.73
CA ALA A 149 6.75 17.86 6.12
C ALA A 149 7.21 19.03 6.98
#